data_AF-A0A1Y0IRX5-F1
#
_entry.id   AF-A0A1Y0IRX5-F1
#
_cell.length_a   1.000
_cell.length_b   1.000
_cell.length_c   1.000
_cell.angle_alpha   90.00
_cell.angle_beta   90.00
_cell.angle_gamma   90.00
#
_symmetry.space_group_name_H-M   'P 1'
#
loop_
_entity.id
_entity.type
_entity.pdbx_description
1 polymer ?
#
loop_
_entity_poly.entity_id
_entity_poly.type
_entity_poly.pdbx_seq_one_letter_code
_entity_poly.pdbx_strand_id
1 'polypeptide(L)'
;MSRNWMRGCYTVVLVLFLLLGMGNLVSAAEQVQATYTAPDGMVLTSYSPKWDEAKLKALHGELLQNTHGDEIELLDALEVYDGYPHGKGVAGQYIFQTVTGVFQGKPKMRPGKIELYGGSEHTTPAAFAHTLAHEYGHHVTHYYTLQHDGITLTDDRRWKETTYAKMRGLSEDERINVTENTEHRWQLAEVAAEDYVQLFGSPLAKAKTPFESRIEQTLNGEEVGAISWNGSMFNVQPQENLSLPLASEVPGLYDFFHSRMKGQDGAFTPPAKPELTLASYSEQGDAGYQLHFTWHQEGEQDNYHYTLVTYQDDDLLAEPVVTREAEDLQEARYGAVTVRKGGFIYTYKEPKAEGKRHFKLYVFGDNGWVTDSAVLTVDMNNPNEVSVNDEKVIPVEHVEGESAVDPVFGIPILNFSEFGVGDVGDLLGLEDMNWLDSILDGLSQIIDGVAELLGKLLS
;
A
#
# COMPACT_ATOMS: atom_id res chain seq x y z
N MET A 1 -39.52 -61.45 -33.32
CA MET A 1 -39.61 -59.98 -33.26
C MET A 1 -38.46 -59.47 -32.41
N SER A 2 -37.39 -59.01 -33.05
CA SER A 2 -36.09 -58.79 -32.41
C SER A 2 -35.95 -57.37 -31.87
N ARG A 3 -35.36 -57.31 -30.67
CA ARG A 3 -35.02 -56.17 -29.80
C ARG A 3 -34.17 -55.05 -30.43
N ASN A 4 -33.93 -55.09 -31.74
CA ASN A 4 -32.98 -54.21 -32.43
C ASN A 4 -33.63 -52.97 -33.05
N TRP A 5 -34.95 -52.90 -33.18
CA TRP A 5 -35.61 -51.75 -33.80
C TRP A 5 -35.85 -50.57 -32.83
N MET A 6 -35.93 -50.82 -31.53
CA MET A 6 -36.13 -49.77 -30.52
C MET A 6 -34.85 -49.03 -30.11
N ARG A 7 -33.64 -49.52 -30.45
CA ARG A 7 -32.37 -48.84 -30.12
C ARG A 7 -31.95 -47.77 -31.14
N GLY A 8 -32.55 -47.77 -32.33
CA GLY A 8 -32.28 -46.77 -33.37
C GLY A 8 -32.89 -45.40 -33.09
N CYS A 9 -34.12 -45.35 -32.55
CA CYS A 9 -34.82 -44.08 -32.36
C CYS A 9 -34.36 -43.29 -31.11
N TYR A 10 -33.92 -43.95 -30.03
CA TYR A 10 -33.43 -43.25 -28.84
C TYR A 10 -32.05 -42.60 -29.04
N THR A 11 -31.21 -43.18 -29.90
CA THR A 11 -29.86 -42.65 -30.16
C THR A 11 -29.90 -41.38 -31.03
N VAL A 12 -30.88 -41.25 -31.95
CA VAL A 12 -31.01 -40.06 -32.80
C VAL A 12 -31.63 -38.88 -32.06
N VAL A 13 -32.51 -39.11 -31.07
CA VAL A 13 -33.10 -38.04 -30.25
C VAL A 13 -32.13 -37.53 -29.18
N LEU A 14 -31.25 -38.37 -28.63
CA LEU A 14 -30.26 -37.94 -27.63
C LEU A 14 -29.13 -37.08 -28.25
N VAL A 15 -28.74 -37.36 -29.51
CA VAL A 15 -27.74 -36.57 -30.24
C VAL A 15 -28.29 -35.20 -30.67
N LEU A 16 -29.59 -35.10 -30.97
CA LEU A 16 -30.22 -33.80 -31.27
C LEU A 16 -30.36 -32.90 -30.03
N PHE A 17 -30.61 -33.48 -28.84
CA PHE A 17 -30.65 -32.70 -27.58
C PHE A 17 -29.26 -32.25 -27.12
N LEU A 18 -28.21 -33.03 -27.39
CA LEU A 18 -26.82 -32.62 -27.12
C LEU A 18 -26.33 -31.52 -28.09
N LEU A 19 -26.84 -31.49 -29.33
CA LEU A 19 -26.49 -30.45 -30.31
C LEU A 19 -27.31 -29.16 -30.18
N LEU A 20 -28.49 -29.20 -29.54
CA LEU A 20 -29.33 -28.02 -29.29
C LEU A 20 -29.20 -27.47 -27.86
N GLY A 21 -28.55 -28.20 -26.95
CA GLY A 21 -28.29 -27.79 -25.57
C GLY A 21 -27.00 -27.00 -25.34
N MET A 22 -26.13 -26.89 -26.35
CA MET A 22 -24.97 -25.96 -26.35
C MET A 22 -25.37 -24.59 -26.91
N GLY A 23 -26.52 -24.09 -26.48
CA GLY A 23 -26.89 -22.70 -26.71
C GLY A 23 -25.90 -21.81 -25.95
N ASN A 24 -24.86 -21.39 -26.64
CA ASN A 24 -24.15 -20.14 -26.44
C ASN A 24 -24.16 -19.63 -24.99
N LEU A 25 -23.32 -20.22 -24.13
CA LEU A 25 -22.56 -19.37 -23.21
C LEU A 25 -21.52 -18.64 -24.05
N VAL A 26 -21.99 -17.77 -24.95
CA VAL A 26 -21.18 -16.65 -25.41
C VAL A 26 -21.09 -15.80 -24.15
N SER A 27 -19.96 -15.92 -23.44
CA SER A 27 -19.54 -14.84 -22.55
C SER A 27 -19.71 -13.57 -23.37
N ALA A 28 -20.61 -12.68 -22.95
CA ALA A 28 -20.84 -11.45 -23.69
C ALA A 28 -19.47 -10.79 -23.82
N ALA A 29 -18.91 -10.77 -25.03
CA ALA A 29 -17.63 -10.13 -25.27
C ALA A 29 -17.75 -8.72 -24.72
N GLU A 30 -16.86 -8.37 -23.79
CA GLU A 30 -16.94 -7.07 -23.15
C GLU A 30 -16.93 -5.99 -24.23
N GLN A 31 -17.89 -5.07 -24.13
CA GLN A 31 -18.05 -4.05 -25.15
C GLN A 31 -16.92 -3.03 -25.00
N VAL A 32 -16.12 -2.89 -26.06
CA VAL A 32 -15.09 -1.84 -26.15
C VAL A 32 -15.75 -0.46 -25.96
N GLN A 33 -15.22 0.30 -25.00
CA GLN A 33 -15.69 1.64 -24.64
C GLN A 33 -14.84 2.72 -25.30
N ALA A 34 -13.53 2.52 -25.35
CA ALA A 34 -12.58 3.42 -25.99
C ALA A 34 -11.37 2.66 -26.53
N THR A 35 -10.73 3.24 -27.55
CA THR A 35 -9.46 2.76 -28.10
C THR A 35 -8.58 3.95 -28.45
N TYR A 36 -7.27 3.83 -28.20
CA TYR A 36 -6.25 4.79 -28.58
C TYR A 36 -5.06 4.04 -29.20
N THR A 37 -4.59 4.47 -30.37
CA THR A 37 -3.36 3.95 -30.97
C THR A 37 -2.26 4.99 -30.79
N ALA A 38 -1.23 4.63 -30.04
CA ALA A 38 -0.11 5.50 -29.75
C ALA A 38 0.83 5.68 -30.96
N PRO A 39 1.66 6.74 -30.99
CA PRO A 39 2.59 6.99 -32.10
C PRO A 39 3.65 5.90 -32.32
N ASP A 40 3.96 5.12 -31.29
CA ASP A 40 4.85 3.97 -31.33
C ASP A 40 4.18 2.69 -31.87
N GLY A 41 2.86 2.74 -32.12
CA GLY A 41 2.07 1.63 -32.65
C GLY A 41 1.33 0.82 -31.58
N MET A 42 1.56 1.07 -30.29
CA MET A 42 0.87 0.37 -29.20
C MET A 42 -0.63 0.67 -29.22
N VAL A 43 -1.46 -0.36 -29.02
CA VAL A 43 -2.92 -0.23 -28.97
C VAL A 43 -3.41 -0.30 -27.53
N LEU A 44 -4.02 0.79 -27.08
CA LEU A 44 -4.66 0.86 -25.77
C LEU A 44 -6.17 0.72 -25.94
N THR A 45 -6.78 -0.24 -25.26
CA THR A 45 -8.22 -0.51 -25.33
C THR A 45 -8.83 -0.48 -23.94
N SER A 46 -9.97 0.18 -23.78
CA SER A 46 -10.75 0.08 -22.56
C SER A 46 -12.08 -0.62 -22.81
N TYR A 47 -12.38 -1.55 -21.91
CA TYR A 47 -13.69 -2.15 -21.72
C TYR A 47 -14.45 -1.49 -20.55
N SER A 48 -13.82 -0.53 -19.84
CA SER A 48 -14.41 0.26 -18.77
C SER A 48 -15.04 1.57 -19.29
N PRO A 49 -16.29 1.90 -18.93
CA PRO A 49 -16.94 3.14 -19.34
C PRO A 49 -16.35 4.37 -18.62
N LYS A 50 -15.47 4.18 -17.63
CA LYS A 50 -14.76 5.28 -16.94
C LYS A 50 -13.51 5.75 -17.68
N TRP A 51 -13.06 4.98 -18.66
CA TRP A 51 -11.81 5.18 -19.38
C TRP A 51 -12.08 5.57 -20.83
N ASP A 52 -11.98 6.87 -21.09
CA ASP A 52 -12.07 7.43 -22.43
C ASP A 52 -10.69 7.46 -23.12
N GLU A 53 -10.66 7.85 -24.39
CA GLU A 53 -9.44 7.95 -25.19
C GLU A 53 -8.38 8.87 -24.57
N ALA A 54 -8.78 9.98 -23.93
CA ALA A 54 -7.84 10.91 -23.31
C ALA A 54 -7.15 10.28 -22.10
N LYS A 55 -7.88 9.51 -21.28
CA LYS A 55 -7.28 8.75 -20.17
C LYS A 55 -6.37 7.64 -20.67
N LEU A 56 -6.74 6.94 -21.75
CA LEU A 56 -5.86 5.94 -22.37
C LEU A 56 -4.56 6.56 -22.88
N LYS A 57 -4.63 7.73 -23.52
CA LYS A 57 -3.44 8.48 -23.92
C LYS A 57 -2.57 8.89 -22.72
N ALA A 58 -3.18 9.32 -21.62
CA ALA A 58 -2.45 9.66 -20.40
C ALA A 58 -1.81 8.43 -19.75
N LEU A 59 -2.47 7.27 -19.80
CA LEU A 59 -1.95 6.00 -19.31
C LEU A 59 -0.75 5.49 -20.13
N HIS A 60 -0.78 5.67 -21.46
CA HIS A 60 0.39 5.45 -22.30
C HIS A 60 1.54 6.40 -21.92
N GLY A 61 1.24 7.67 -21.67
CA GLY A 61 2.24 8.63 -21.18
C GLY A 61 2.85 8.20 -19.85
N GLU A 62 2.04 7.65 -18.94
CA GLU A 62 2.47 7.10 -17.65
C GLU A 62 3.37 5.87 -17.81
N LEU A 63 3.02 4.94 -18.70
CA LEU A 63 3.88 3.80 -19.04
C LEU A 63 5.28 4.27 -19.45
N LEU A 64 5.35 5.30 -20.30
CA LEU A 64 6.61 5.87 -20.79
C LEU A 64 7.38 6.69 -19.73
N GLN A 65 6.80 6.93 -18.54
CA GLN A 65 7.54 7.50 -17.41
C GLN A 65 8.36 6.46 -16.64
N ASN A 66 8.13 5.16 -16.87
CA ASN A 66 9.01 4.12 -16.35
C ASN A 66 10.31 4.11 -17.17
N THR A 67 11.42 3.71 -16.57
CA THR A 67 12.66 3.48 -17.33
C THR A 67 12.49 2.28 -18.25
N HIS A 68 12.73 2.49 -19.53
CA HIS A 68 12.56 1.46 -20.54
C HIS A 68 13.72 1.48 -21.54
N GLY A 69 13.87 0.41 -22.31
CA GLY A 69 14.80 0.23 -23.41
C GLY A 69 14.10 -0.26 -24.68
N ASP A 70 14.79 -1.12 -25.42
CA ASP A 70 14.29 -1.69 -26.68
C ASP A 70 13.15 -2.70 -26.48
N GLU A 71 12.96 -3.18 -25.26
CA GLU A 71 11.87 -4.09 -24.91
C GLU A 71 10.50 -3.45 -25.10
N ILE A 72 10.36 -2.12 -24.93
CA ILE A 72 9.06 -1.43 -25.09
C ILE A 72 8.46 -1.67 -26.49
N GLU A 73 9.30 -1.88 -27.52
CA GLU A 73 8.86 -2.19 -28.88
C GLU A 73 8.18 -3.56 -29.02
N LEU A 74 8.30 -4.43 -28.00
CA LEU A 74 7.62 -5.72 -27.91
C LEU A 74 6.41 -5.70 -26.96
N LEU A 75 5.92 -4.53 -26.59
CA LEU A 75 4.65 -4.40 -25.87
C LEU A 75 3.60 -3.85 -26.83
N ASP A 76 2.72 -4.72 -27.33
CA ASP A 76 1.78 -4.37 -28.40
C ASP A 76 0.51 -3.71 -27.88
N ALA A 77 0.09 -4.04 -26.65
CA ALA A 77 -1.20 -3.60 -26.15
C ALA A 77 -1.27 -3.40 -24.63
N LEU A 78 -2.15 -2.47 -24.24
CA LEU A 78 -2.61 -2.29 -22.88
C LEU A 78 -4.14 -2.30 -22.86
N GLU A 79 -4.72 -3.16 -22.04
CA GLU A 79 -6.17 -3.33 -21.94
C GLU A 79 -6.66 -2.99 -20.53
N VAL A 80 -7.71 -2.16 -20.41
CA VAL A 80 -8.32 -1.80 -19.12
C VAL A 80 -9.71 -2.42 -19.01
N TYR A 81 -9.92 -3.25 -17.99
CA TYR A 81 -11.18 -3.93 -17.71
C TYR A 81 -11.83 -3.38 -16.44
N ASP A 82 -13.17 -3.40 -16.38
CA ASP A 82 -13.91 -3.00 -15.17
C ASP A 82 -13.84 -4.05 -14.07
N GLY A 83 -13.90 -5.33 -14.46
CA GLY A 83 -13.94 -6.46 -13.55
C GLY A 83 -12.56 -6.91 -13.11
N TYR A 84 -12.57 -7.93 -12.24
CA TYR A 84 -11.39 -8.66 -11.80
C TYR A 84 -11.56 -10.13 -12.22
N PRO A 85 -11.20 -10.51 -13.46
CA PRO A 85 -11.46 -11.85 -13.99
C PRO A 85 -10.79 -12.97 -13.18
N HIS A 86 -9.70 -12.63 -12.47
CA HIS A 86 -8.95 -13.52 -11.60
C HIS A 86 -9.17 -13.25 -10.10
N GLY A 87 -10.19 -12.44 -9.76
CA GLY A 87 -10.51 -12.04 -8.38
C GLY A 87 -9.83 -10.74 -7.95
N LYS A 88 -10.38 -10.09 -6.92
CA LYS A 88 -9.94 -8.75 -6.45
C LYS A 88 -8.50 -8.69 -5.93
N GLY A 89 -7.85 -9.84 -5.72
CA GLY A 89 -6.43 -9.91 -5.36
C GLY A 89 -5.47 -9.76 -6.55
N VAL A 90 -5.98 -9.72 -7.78
CA VAL A 90 -5.17 -9.56 -8.99
C VAL A 90 -5.58 -8.26 -9.68
N ALA A 91 -4.77 -7.22 -9.57
CA ALA A 91 -5.07 -5.88 -10.11
C ALA A 91 -4.61 -5.70 -11.57
N GLY A 92 -3.74 -6.58 -12.05
CA GLY A 92 -3.26 -6.60 -13.42
C GLY A 92 -2.68 -7.96 -13.79
N GLN A 93 -2.32 -8.11 -15.06
CA GLN A 93 -1.58 -9.26 -15.56
C GLN A 93 -0.81 -8.93 -16.83
N TYR A 94 0.45 -9.35 -16.86
CA TYR A 94 1.24 -9.39 -18.08
C TYR A 94 1.07 -10.72 -18.83
N ILE A 95 0.66 -10.66 -20.10
CA ILE A 95 0.51 -11.84 -20.95
C ILE A 95 1.83 -12.10 -21.70
N PHE A 96 2.69 -12.89 -21.06
CA PHE A 96 3.97 -13.30 -21.61
C PHE A 96 3.85 -14.40 -22.67
N GLN A 97 4.55 -14.26 -23.78
CA GLN A 97 4.62 -15.27 -24.83
C GLN A 97 6.04 -15.43 -25.39
N THR A 98 6.43 -16.67 -25.64
CA THR A 98 7.67 -17.00 -26.34
C THR A 98 7.43 -17.84 -27.58
N VAL A 99 8.38 -17.79 -28.50
CA VAL A 99 8.47 -18.69 -29.64
C VAL A 99 9.86 -19.30 -29.71
N THR A 100 9.92 -20.62 -29.84
CA THR A 100 11.16 -21.34 -30.08
C THR A 100 11.14 -21.85 -31.51
N GLY A 101 11.95 -21.27 -32.37
CA GLY A 101 12.07 -21.72 -33.75
C GLY A 101 12.70 -23.11 -33.80
N VAL A 102 12.15 -24.01 -34.63
CA VAL A 102 12.64 -25.39 -34.86
C VAL A 102 14.15 -25.44 -35.19
N PHE A 103 14.68 -24.35 -35.76
CA PHE A 103 16.09 -24.23 -36.15
C PHE A 103 16.91 -23.24 -35.30
N GLN A 104 16.28 -22.45 -34.41
CA GLN A 104 16.96 -21.35 -33.71
C GLN A 104 17.35 -21.67 -32.26
N GLY A 105 16.89 -22.78 -31.68
CA GLY A 105 17.38 -23.36 -30.42
C GLY A 105 17.16 -22.53 -29.14
N LYS A 106 17.02 -21.21 -29.23
CA LYS A 106 16.77 -20.29 -28.13
C LYS A 106 15.35 -19.71 -28.23
N PRO A 107 14.60 -19.65 -27.12
CA PRO A 107 13.32 -18.96 -27.09
C PRO A 107 13.52 -17.47 -27.37
N LYS A 108 12.56 -16.88 -28.08
CA LYS A 108 12.46 -15.44 -28.30
C LYS A 108 11.12 -14.95 -27.79
N MET A 109 11.11 -13.76 -27.20
CA MET A 109 9.90 -13.10 -26.76
C MET A 109 9.06 -12.72 -27.98
N ARG A 110 7.75 -12.93 -27.89
CA ARG A 110 6.77 -12.36 -28.83
C ARG A 110 6.21 -11.08 -28.23
N PRO A 111 5.58 -10.23 -29.05
CA PRO A 111 4.90 -9.09 -28.50
C PRO A 111 3.89 -9.49 -27.43
N GLY A 112 3.96 -8.82 -26.29
CA GLY A 112 3.12 -9.05 -25.12
C GLY A 112 2.00 -8.04 -25.00
N LYS A 113 1.15 -8.22 -23.99
CA LYS A 113 0.14 -7.24 -23.60
C LYS A 113 -0.01 -7.18 -22.09
N ILE A 114 -0.38 -6.01 -21.58
CA ILE A 114 -0.72 -5.79 -20.17
C ILE A 114 -2.23 -5.65 -20.06
N GLU A 115 -2.83 -6.38 -19.12
CA GLU A 115 -4.23 -6.23 -18.73
C GLU A 115 -4.27 -5.57 -17.35
N LEU A 116 -5.07 -4.51 -17.19
CA LEU A 116 -5.31 -3.81 -15.94
C LEU A 116 -6.78 -3.97 -15.54
N TYR A 117 -7.02 -4.29 -14.28
CA TYR A 117 -8.33 -4.68 -13.76
C TYR A 117 -8.89 -3.63 -12.79
N GLY A 118 -10.22 -3.59 -12.64
CA GLY A 118 -10.86 -2.63 -11.73
C GLY A 118 -10.91 -1.20 -12.26
N GLY A 119 -11.00 -0.98 -13.57
CA GLY A 119 -11.04 0.36 -14.19
C GLY A 119 -12.16 1.29 -13.72
N SER A 120 -13.20 0.74 -13.08
CA SER A 120 -14.25 1.53 -12.41
C SER A 120 -13.86 2.05 -11.03
N GLU A 121 -12.93 1.37 -10.35
CA GLU A 121 -12.35 1.72 -9.04
C GLU A 121 -11.10 2.59 -9.25
N HIS A 122 -10.25 2.24 -10.21
CA HIS A 122 -9.05 2.95 -10.62
C HIS A 122 -9.33 3.78 -11.88
N THR A 123 -9.77 5.03 -11.70
CA THR A 123 -10.28 5.87 -12.80
C THR A 123 -9.29 6.90 -13.34
N THR A 124 -8.03 6.83 -12.91
CA THR A 124 -6.95 7.74 -13.32
C THR A 124 -5.66 6.96 -13.60
N PRO A 125 -4.74 7.48 -14.44
CA PRO A 125 -3.43 6.86 -14.63
C PRO A 125 -2.65 6.69 -13.33
N ALA A 126 -2.70 7.68 -12.42
CA ALA A 126 -2.03 7.59 -11.13
C ALA A 126 -2.52 6.41 -10.29
N ALA A 127 -3.82 6.13 -10.31
CA ALA A 127 -4.41 4.99 -9.59
C ALA A 127 -3.99 3.61 -10.15
N PHE A 128 -3.47 3.56 -11.38
CA PHE A 128 -2.90 2.37 -12.00
C PHE A 128 -1.37 2.37 -12.04
N ALA A 129 -0.70 3.47 -11.72
CA ALA A 129 0.73 3.65 -11.99
C ALA A 129 1.59 2.51 -11.41
N HIS A 130 1.35 2.14 -10.15
CA HIS A 130 2.07 1.06 -9.50
C HIS A 130 1.82 -0.30 -10.16
N THR A 131 0.55 -0.69 -10.36
CA THR A 131 0.19 -1.94 -11.05
C THR A 131 0.74 -1.98 -12.47
N LEU A 132 0.66 -0.88 -13.22
CA LEU A 132 1.22 -0.77 -14.56
C LEU A 132 2.74 -0.96 -14.57
N ALA A 133 3.45 -0.34 -13.63
CA ALA A 133 4.89 -0.52 -13.47
C ALA A 133 5.25 -1.96 -13.11
N HIS A 134 4.46 -2.61 -12.26
CA HIS A 134 4.62 -4.03 -11.90
C HIS A 134 4.47 -4.96 -13.11
N GLU A 135 3.35 -4.85 -13.83
CA GLU A 135 3.12 -5.66 -15.04
C GLU A 135 4.14 -5.36 -16.14
N TYR A 136 4.60 -4.12 -16.23
CA TYR A 136 5.69 -3.76 -17.13
C TYR A 136 7.04 -4.32 -16.64
N GLY A 137 7.26 -4.41 -15.33
CA GLY A 137 8.40 -5.08 -14.73
C GLY A 137 8.50 -6.55 -15.11
N HIS A 138 7.37 -7.28 -15.15
CA HIS A 138 7.32 -8.63 -15.71
C HIS A 138 7.80 -8.66 -17.17
N HIS A 139 7.32 -7.74 -18.00
CA HIS A 139 7.74 -7.63 -19.39
C HIS A 139 9.26 -7.40 -19.53
N VAL A 140 9.78 -6.40 -18.82
CA VAL A 140 11.19 -5.99 -18.83
C VAL A 140 12.11 -7.11 -18.37
N THR A 141 11.80 -7.70 -17.22
CA THR A 141 12.65 -8.72 -16.59
C THR A 141 12.68 -10.00 -17.40
N HIS A 142 11.55 -10.40 -18.00
CA HIS A 142 11.52 -11.51 -18.96
C HIS A 142 12.34 -11.22 -20.21
N TYR A 143 12.21 -10.02 -20.79
CA TYR A 143 12.96 -9.64 -21.99
C TYR A 143 14.47 -9.77 -21.74
N TYR A 144 15.00 -9.11 -20.71
CA TYR A 144 16.44 -9.06 -20.48
C TYR A 144 17.03 -10.37 -19.99
N THR A 145 16.31 -11.13 -19.17
CA THR A 145 16.75 -12.48 -18.76
C THR A 145 16.79 -13.41 -19.98
N LEU A 146 15.80 -13.33 -20.87
CA LEU A 146 15.76 -14.16 -22.07
C LEU A 146 16.88 -13.77 -23.06
N GLN A 147 17.16 -12.48 -23.26
CA GLN A 147 18.25 -12.03 -24.12
C GLN A 147 19.62 -12.45 -23.57
N HIS A 148 19.82 -12.34 -22.26
CA HIS A 148 21.09 -12.62 -21.62
C HIS A 148 21.35 -14.11 -21.42
N ASP A 149 20.41 -14.81 -20.79
CA ASP A 149 20.57 -16.21 -20.37
C ASP A 149 19.96 -17.20 -21.37
N GLY A 150 18.99 -16.77 -22.19
CA GLY A 150 18.18 -17.68 -23.01
C GLY A 150 17.21 -18.54 -22.18
N ILE A 151 16.91 -18.10 -20.95
CA ILE A 151 16.05 -18.77 -19.96
C ILE A 151 15.02 -17.74 -19.49
N THR A 152 13.77 -18.15 -19.32
CA THR A 152 12.72 -17.27 -18.76
C THR A 152 12.70 -17.41 -17.24
N LEU A 153 12.26 -16.36 -16.54
CA LEU A 153 12.03 -16.42 -15.09
C LEU A 153 10.90 -17.39 -14.68
N THR A 154 10.21 -17.98 -15.66
CA THR A 154 9.16 -18.98 -15.52
C THR A 154 9.58 -20.38 -15.97
N ASP A 155 10.87 -20.60 -16.29
CA ASP A 155 11.39 -21.92 -16.67
C ASP A 155 11.49 -22.84 -15.43
N ASP A 156 10.60 -23.82 -15.34
CA ASP A 156 10.43 -24.75 -14.20
C ASP A 156 11.68 -25.56 -13.83
N ARG A 157 12.67 -25.63 -14.71
CA ARG A 157 13.88 -26.45 -14.51
C ARG A 157 15.14 -25.63 -14.34
N ARG A 158 15.22 -24.50 -15.03
CA ARG A 158 16.48 -23.75 -15.20
C ARG A 158 16.44 -22.34 -14.65
N TRP A 159 15.33 -21.88 -14.06
CA TRP A 159 15.25 -20.54 -13.48
C TRP A 159 16.40 -20.23 -12.50
N LYS A 160 16.86 -21.24 -11.73
CA LYS A 160 18.00 -21.13 -10.80
C LYS A 160 19.32 -20.77 -11.48
N GLU A 161 19.43 -21.09 -12.77
CA GLU A 161 20.62 -20.80 -13.57
C GLU A 161 20.65 -19.37 -14.10
N THR A 162 19.53 -18.65 -14.04
CA THR A 162 19.45 -17.27 -14.51
C THR A 162 20.41 -16.37 -13.75
N THR A 163 20.94 -15.38 -14.47
CA THR A 163 21.83 -14.36 -13.92
C THR A 163 21.10 -13.57 -12.83
N TYR A 164 19.82 -13.25 -13.04
CA TYR A 164 18.97 -12.58 -12.06
C TYR A 164 18.87 -13.38 -10.74
N ALA A 165 18.46 -14.66 -10.79
CA ALA A 165 18.31 -15.47 -9.57
C ALA A 165 19.63 -15.60 -8.79
N LYS A 166 20.76 -15.70 -9.49
CA LYS A 166 22.10 -15.75 -8.87
C LYS A 166 22.50 -14.44 -8.21
N MET A 167 22.33 -13.30 -8.91
CA MET A 167 22.63 -11.97 -8.36
C MET A 167 21.79 -11.68 -7.13
N ARG A 168 20.51 -12.07 -7.18
CA ARG A 168 19.56 -11.87 -6.08
C ARG A 168 19.76 -12.85 -4.92
N GLY A 169 20.61 -13.87 -5.08
CA GLY A 169 20.86 -14.90 -4.07
C GLY A 169 19.72 -15.91 -3.91
N LEU A 170 18.83 -16.01 -4.89
CA LEU A 170 17.59 -16.82 -4.82
C LEU A 170 17.74 -18.24 -5.38
N SER A 171 18.82 -18.54 -6.10
CA SER A 171 19.02 -19.86 -6.74
C SER A 171 18.92 -21.04 -5.76
N GLU A 172 19.36 -20.84 -4.52
CA GLU A 172 19.37 -21.88 -3.47
C GLU A 172 18.28 -21.69 -2.41
N ASP A 173 17.43 -20.66 -2.53
CA ASP A 173 16.31 -20.47 -1.61
C ASP A 173 15.17 -21.42 -1.98
N GLU A 174 14.87 -22.39 -1.11
CA GLU A 174 13.84 -23.40 -1.34
C GLU A 174 12.41 -22.84 -1.33
N ARG A 175 12.22 -21.63 -0.77
CA ARG A 175 10.93 -20.94 -0.78
C ARG A 175 10.61 -20.41 -2.16
N ILE A 176 11.64 -20.00 -2.91
CA ILE A 176 11.48 -19.43 -4.26
C ILE A 176 11.11 -20.51 -5.27
N ASN A 177 10.10 -20.23 -6.10
CA ASN A 177 9.68 -21.11 -7.18
C ASN A 177 9.09 -20.30 -8.35
N VAL A 178 8.67 -20.97 -9.41
CA VAL A 178 8.10 -20.38 -10.63
C VAL A 178 6.71 -20.93 -10.97
N THR A 179 6.13 -21.74 -10.08
CA THR A 179 4.80 -22.33 -10.28
C THR A 179 3.71 -21.43 -9.73
N GLU A 180 2.54 -21.42 -10.39
CA GLU A 180 1.37 -20.63 -9.97
C GLU A 180 0.83 -20.98 -8.58
N ASN A 181 1.13 -22.18 -8.05
CA ASN A 181 0.71 -22.59 -6.71
C ASN A 181 1.60 -22.04 -5.58
N THR A 182 2.70 -21.37 -5.94
CA THR A 182 3.59 -20.72 -4.99
C THR A 182 2.97 -19.39 -4.57
N GLU A 183 3.05 -19.07 -3.29
CA GLU A 183 2.63 -17.77 -2.77
C GLU A 183 3.35 -16.65 -3.56
N HIS A 184 2.61 -15.62 -3.99
CA HIS A 184 3.08 -14.62 -4.97
C HIS A 184 4.42 -14.00 -4.58
N ARG A 185 4.60 -13.57 -3.32
CA ARG A 185 5.87 -13.03 -2.79
C ARG A 185 7.10 -13.95 -2.94
N TRP A 186 6.90 -15.24 -3.18
CA TRP A 186 7.97 -16.22 -3.39
C TRP A 186 8.09 -16.69 -4.86
N GLN A 187 7.29 -16.12 -5.76
CA GLN A 187 7.43 -16.37 -7.19
C GLN A 187 8.56 -15.51 -7.77
N LEU A 188 9.51 -16.15 -8.47
CA LEU A 188 10.70 -15.44 -8.98
C LEU A 188 10.35 -14.26 -9.90
N ALA A 189 9.33 -14.43 -10.74
CA ALA A 189 8.89 -13.39 -11.67
C ALA A 189 8.27 -12.20 -10.93
N GLU A 190 7.46 -12.45 -9.88
CA GLU A 190 6.88 -11.39 -9.05
C GLU A 190 7.96 -10.60 -8.29
N VAL A 191 8.94 -11.29 -7.69
CA VAL A 191 10.08 -10.62 -7.05
C VAL A 191 10.83 -9.72 -8.05
N ALA A 192 11.00 -10.19 -9.30
CA ALA A 192 11.66 -9.41 -10.34
C ALA A 192 10.85 -8.19 -10.80
N ALA A 193 9.53 -8.32 -10.91
CA ALA A 193 8.63 -7.22 -11.22
C ALA A 193 8.67 -6.14 -10.12
N GLU A 194 8.63 -6.53 -8.85
CA GLU A 194 8.77 -5.61 -7.72
C GLU A 194 10.14 -4.94 -7.66
N ASP A 195 11.21 -5.68 -7.95
CA ASP A 195 12.56 -5.12 -8.04
C ASP A 195 12.65 -4.08 -9.18
N TYR A 196 11.93 -4.29 -10.28
CA TYR A 196 11.82 -3.30 -11.36
C TYR A 196 11.08 -2.04 -10.90
N VAL A 197 9.95 -2.16 -10.20
CA VAL A 197 9.22 -0.99 -9.67
C VAL A 197 10.13 -0.15 -8.78
N GLN A 198 10.85 -0.77 -7.85
CA GLN A 198 11.78 -0.08 -6.94
C GLN A 198 12.87 0.70 -7.70
N LEU A 199 13.49 0.10 -8.71
CA LEU A 199 14.66 0.66 -9.38
C LEU A 199 14.30 1.61 -10.53
N PHE A 200 13.22 1.32 -11.24
CA PHE A 200 12.92 1.83 -12.59
C PHE A 200 11.46 2.24 -12.79
N GLY A 201 10.60 2.05 -11.77
CA GLY A 201 9.22 2.51 -11.81
C GLY A 201 9.11 4.02 -12.01
N SER A 202 7.99 4.46 -12.56
CA SER A 202 7.69 5.88 -12.72
C SER A 202 7.62 6.62 -11.38
N PRO A 203 7.69 7.97 -11.37
CA PRO A 203 7.44 8.76 -10.16
C PRO A 203 6.06 8.50 -9.53
N LEU A 204 5.03 8.20 -10.32
CA LEU A 204 3.69 7.90 -9.79
C LEU A 204 3.60 6.48 -9.23
N ALA A 205 4.30 5.51 -9.82
CA ALA A 205 4.36 4.14 -9.30
C ALA A 205 5.05 4.06 -7.93
N LYS A 206 5.97 4.99 -7.68
CA LYS A 206 6.70 5.16 -6.41
C LYS A 206 6.13 6.28 -5.53
N ALA A 207 4.94 6.78 -5.85
CA ALA A 207 4.35 7.88 -5.10
C ALA A 207 4.10 7.49 -3.65
N LYS A 208 4.42 8.41 -2.75
CA LYS A 208 4.19 8.28 -1.32
C LYS A 208 2.71 8.36 -0.99
N THR A 209 2.24 7.43 -0.17
CA THR A 209 0.96 7.53 0.55
C THR A 209 1.23 7.98 1.99
N PRO A 210 0.74 9.15 2.44
CA PRO A 210 0.98 9.62 3.79
C PRO A 210 0.15 8.83 4.82
N PHE A 211 0.79 8.48 5.94
CA PHE A 211 0.13 7.88 7.10
C PHE A 211 0.38 8.72 8.35
N GLU A 212 -0.69 9.13 9.01
CA GLU A 212 -0.63 9.86 10.28
C GLU A 212 -0.49 8.90 11.46
N SER A 213 0.17 9.35 12.54
CA SER A 213 0.27 8.55 13.76
C SER A 213 -1.07 8.56 14.51
N ARG A 214 -1.67 7.37 14.69
CA ARG A 214 -2.89 7.20 15.48
C ARG A 214 -2.69 7.54 16.97
N ILE A 215 -1.47 7.36 17.48
CA ILE A 215 -1.12 7.77 18.85
C ILE A 215 -1.16 9.30 18.96
N GLU A 216 -0.58 10.03 18.00
CA GLU A 216 -0.60 11.50 18.00
C GLU A 216 -2.00 12.05 17.81
N GLN A 217 -2.80 11.48 16.90
CA GLN A 217 -4.23 11.81 16.77
C GLN A 217 -4.94 11.68 18.12
N THR A 218 -4.72 10.57 18.83
CA THR A 218 -5.32 10.36 20.16
C THR A 218 -4.84 11.39 21.18
N LEU A 219 -3.54 11.71 21.21
CA LEU A 219 -2.96 12.70 22.11
C LEU A 219 -3.52 14.11 21.86
N ASN A 220 -3.77 14.45 20.60
CA ASN A 220 -4.43 15.70 20.20
C ASN A 220 -5.96 15.66 20.47
N GLY A 221 -6.49 14.48 20.78
CA GLY A 221 -7.89 14.19 21.01
C GLY A 221 -8.74 14.31 19.75
N GLU A 222 -8.16 13.89 18.63
CA GLU A 222 -8.81 13.62 17.36
C GLU A 222 -9.37 12.20 17.36
N GLU A 223 -10.39 11.95 16.54
CA GLU A 223 -10.94 10.61 16.39
C GLU A 223 -10.01 9.78 15.50
N VAL A 224 -9.56 8.63 16.02
CA VAL A 224 -8.71 7.71 15.26
C VAL A 224 -9.56 7.03 14.18
N GLY A 225 -9.32 7.42 12.93
CA GLY A 225 -9.98 6.81 11.77
C GLY A 225 -9.48 5.40 11.46
N ALA A 226 -10.27 4.66 10.68
CA ALA A 226 -9.78 3.42 10.07
C ALA A 226 -8.69 3.76 9.04
N ILE A 227 -7.50 3.15 9.18
CA ILE A 227 -6.48 3.23 8.14
C ILE A 227 -6.86 2.25 7.03
N SER A 228 -6.83 2.72 5.79
CA SER A 228 -6.95 1.87 4.61
C SER A 228 -5.60 1.86 3.89
N TRP A 229 -5.04 0.68 3.70
CA TRP A 229 -3.81 0.48 2.95
C TRP A 229 -3.85 -0.87 2.21
N ASN A 230 -2.96 -1.05 1.26
CA ASN A 230 -2.79 -2.29 0.51
C ASN A 230 -1.35 -2.41 0.00
N GLY A 231 -1.01 -3.55 -0.60
CA GLY A 231 0.34 -3.83 -1.11
C GLY A 231 0.80 -2.94 -2.27
N SER A 232 -0.09 -2.20 -2.96
CA SER A 232 0.31 -1.30 -4.05
C SER A 232 0.78 0.08 -3.56
N MET A 233 0.72 0.34 -2.26
CA MET A 233 1.26 1.56 -1.65
C MET A 233 2.77 1.39 -1.45
N PHE A 234 3.54 1.90 -2.41
CA PHE A 234 4.98 1.68 -2.50
C PHE A 234 5.74 1.97 -1.20
N ASN A 235 5.39 3.03 -0.47
CA ASN A 235 6.10 3.38 0.77
C ASN A 235 5.77 2.47 1.98
N VAL A 236 4.75 1.62 1.87
CA VAL A 236 4.42 0.60 2.88
C VAL A 236 5.13 -0.71 2.58
N GLN A 237 5.19 -1.09 1.31
CA GLN A 237 5.72 -2.37 0.87
C GLN A 237 6.45 -2.22 -0.46
N PRO A 238 7.67 -1.64 -0.47
CA PRO A 238 8.45 -1.49 -1.69
C PRO A 238 8.85 -2.84 -2.33
N GLN A 239 8.84 -3.90 -1.53
CA GLN A 239 9.05 -5.29 -1.94
C GLN A 239 8.01 -6.13 -1.21
N GLU A 240 7.17 -6.87 -1.95
CA GLU A 240 6.11 -7.72 -1.39
C GLU A 240 6.68 -8.69 -0.34
N ASN A 241 7.89 -9.20 -0.58
CA ASN A 241 8.56 -10.11 0.32
C ASN A 241 9.42 -9.40 1.38
N LEU A 242 8.88 -9.22 2.58
CA LEU A 242 9.55 -8.59 3.73
C LEU A 242 10.83 -9.31 4.19
N SER A 243 11.03 -10.57 3.79
CA SER A 243 12.23 -11.37 4.11
C SER A 243 13.39 -11.17 3.12
N LEU A 244 13.16 -10.52 1.98
CA LEU A 244 14.19 -10.23 1.00
C LEU A 244 14.77 -8.83 1.23
N PRO A 245 16.09 -8.62 0.98
CA PRO A 245 16.64 -7.27 0.95
C PRO A 245 15.99 -6.48 -0.19
N LEU A 246 15.94 -5.15 -0.09
CA LEU A 246 15.43 -4.30 -1.17
C LEU A 246 16.31 -4.40 -2.42
N ALA A 247 15.74 -4.14 -3.59
CA ALA A 247 16.43 -4.25 -4.88
C ALA A 247 17.66 -3.34 -4.97
N SER A 248 17.56 -2.14 -4.37
CA SER A 248 18.62 -1.14 -4.28
C SER A 248 19.84 -1.60 -3.48
N GLU A 249 19.66 -2.61 -2.62
CA GLU A 249 20.69 -3.15 -1.73
C GLU A 249 21.40 -4.37 -2.33
N VAL A 250 20.94 -4.86 -3.49
CA VAL A 250 21.49 -6.04 -4.15
C VAL A 250 22.64 -5.62 -5.07
N PRO A 251 23.90 -6.01 -4.77
CA PRO A 251 25.04 -5.57 -5.54
C PRO A 251 24.96 -5.97 -7.02
N GLY A 252 25.07 -4.98 -7.92
CA GLY A 252 25.09 -5.18 -9.37
C GLY A 252 23.72 -5.39 -10.02
N LEU A 253 22.62 -5.44 -9.26
CA LEU A 253 21.28 -5.63 -9.82
C LEU A 253 20.84 -4.42 -10.66
N TYR A 254 21.01 -3.21 -10.13
CA TYR A 254 20.75 -1.97 -10.86
C TYR A 254 21.56 -1.91 -12.17
N ASP A 255 22.88 -2.12 -12.09
CA ASP A 255 23.77 -2.07 -13.26
C ASP A 255 23.40 -3.10 -14.33
N PHE A 256 22.96 -4.29 -13.92
CA PHE A 256 22.52 -5.34 -14.84
C PHE A 256 21.35 -4.86 -15.72
N PHE A 257 20.33 -4.25 -15.13
CA PHE A 257 19.18 -3.75 -15.88
C PHE A 257 19.48 -2.42 -16.60
N HIS A 258 20.01 -1.44 -15.87
CA HIS A 258 20.24 -0.09 -16.37
C HIS A 258 21.18 -0.07 -17.59
N SER A 259 22.23 -0.90 -17.63
CA SER A 259 23.15 -0.98 -18.77
C SER A 259 22.52 -1.42 -20.09
N ARG A 260 21.27 -1.90 -20.07
CA ARG A 260 20.54 -2.41 -21.24
C ARG A 260 19.34 -1.54 -21.60
N MET A 261 18.92 -0.63 -20.71
CA MET A 261 17.78 0.27 -20.90
C MET A 261 18.21 1.60 -21.53
N LYS A 262 17.24 2.34 -22.06
CA LYS A 262 17.40 3.65 -22.69
C LYS A 262 16.62 4.68 -21.87
N GLY A 263 17.22 5.19 -20.79
CA GLY A 263 16.56 6.17 -19.92
C GLY A 263 17.56 7.12 -19.27
N GLN A 264 17.03 8.18 -18.66
CA GLN A 264 17.77 9.05 -17.75
C GLN A 264 17.18 8.89 -16.35
N ASP A 265 17.69 7.93 -15.58
CA ASP A 265 17.22 7.70 -14.20
C ASP A 265 18.00 8.51 -13.17
N GLY A 266 18.80 9.47 -13.64
CA GLY A 266 19.84 10.11 -12.85
C GLY A 266 20.98 9.15 -12.54
N ALA A 267 21.87 9.57 -11.63
CA ALA A 267 22.93 8.70 -11.12
C ALA A 267 22.38 7.92 -9.94
N PHE A 268 22.41 6.59 -9.99
CA PHE A 268 21.93 5.73 -8.90
C PHE A 268 22.63 6.03 -7.58
N THR A 269 21.90 6.66 -6.67
CA THR A 269 22.36 7.07 -5.33
C THR A 269 21.24 6.81 -4.32
N PRO A 270 20.95 5.54 -4.00
CA PRO A 270 19.97 5.23 -2.97
C PRO A 270 20.41 5.84 -1.62
N PRO A 271 19.47 6.20 -0.72
CA PRO A 271 19.82 6.72 0.59
C PRO A 271 20.69 5.74 1.38
N ALA A 272 21.53 6.24 2.29
CA ALA A 272 22.20 5.37 3.26
C ALA A 272 21.16 4.67 4.15
N LYS A 273 21.49 3.50 4.71
CA LYS A 273 20.57 2.80 5.61
C LYS A 273 20.29 3.63 6.88
N PRO A 274 19.03 3.83 7.27
CA PRO A 274 18.71 4.54 8.49
C PRO A 274 18.94 3.67 9.72
N GLU A 275 19.30 4.30 10.84
CA GLU A 275 19.43 3.64 12.15
C GLU A 275 18.12 3.82 12.93
N LEU A 276 17.25 2.81 12.91
CA LEU A 276 16.04 2.76 13.73
C LEU A 276 16.39 2.28 15.14
N THR A 277 15.88 2.97 16.17
CA THR A 277 16.07 2.62 17.58
C THR A 277 14.73 2.66 18.33
N LEU A 278 14.50 1.67 19.21
CA LEU A 278 13.47 1.80 20.25
C LEU A 278 14.09 2.62 21.40
N ALA A 279 13.78 3.91 21.46
CA ALA A 279 14.38 4.84 22.41
C ALA A 279 13.89 4.58 23.83
N SER A 280 12.58 4.34 23.99
CA SER A 280 11.98 4.07 25.29
C SER A 280 10.66 3.32 25.15
N TYR A 281 10.16 2.79 26.26
CA TYR A 281 8.78 2.32 26.38
C TYR A 281 8.15 2.79 27.69
N SER A 282 6.82 2.82 27.75
CA SER A 282 6.07 3.13 28.97
C SER A 282 4.82 2.24 29.12
N GLU A 283 4.48 1.89 30.35
CA GLU A 283 3.23 1.22 30.69
C GLU A 283 2.04 2.18 30.64
N GLN A 284 0.95 1.76 30.01
CA GLN A 284 -0.30 2.52 29.85
C GLN A 284 -1.45 1.87 30.65
N GLY A 285 -1.14 1.41 31.86
CA GLY A 285 -2.05 0.63 32.71
C GLY A 285 -2.46 -0.68 32.04
N ASP A 286 -3.72 -1.07 32.19
CA ASP A 286 -4.26 -2.31 31.61
C ASP A 286 -4.33 -2.30 30.07
N ALA A 287 -4.07 -1.16 29.42
CA ALA A 287 -4.11 -1.04 27.97
C ALA A 287 -2.89 -1.70 27.28
N GLY A 288 -1.77 -1.84 27.99
CA GLY A 288 -0.51 -2.40 27.48
C GLY A 288 0.61 -1.36 27.46
N TYR A 289 1.55 -1.50 26.53
CA TYR A 289 2.72 -0.63 26.44
C TYR A 289 2.61 0.36 25.28
N GLN A 290 3.19 1.54 25.49
CA GLN A 290 3.53 2.48 24.43
C GLN A 290 5.02 2.37 24.12
N LEU A 291 5.35 2.18 22.86
CA LEU A 291 6.70 2.21 22.32
C LEU A 291 7.02 3.60 21.77
N HIS A 292 8.24 4.06 21.93
CA HIS A 292 8.76 5.29 21.35
C HIS A 292 10.01 5.01 20.53
N PHE A 293 9.89 5.14 19.22
CA PHE A 293 10.95 4.95 18.25
C PHE A 293 11.55 6.28 17.85
N THR A 294 12.86 6.30 17.64
CA THR A 294 13.60 7.40 17.02
C THR A 294 14.50 6.84 15.93
N TRP A 295 14.89 7.66 14.97
CA TRP A 295 15.87 7.24 13.98
C TRP A 295 16.85 8.34 13.59
N HIS A 296 17.97 7.91 13.03
CA HIS A 296 18.99 8.79 12.45
C HIS A 296 19.29 8.36 11.01
N GLN A 297 19.43 9.34 10.13
CA GLN A 297 19.81 9.15 8.73
C GLN A 297 21.12 9.87 8.44
N GLU A 298 22.17 9.12 8.10
CA GLU A 298 23.42 9.71 7.64
C GLU A 298 23.21 10.36 6.26
N GLY A 299 23.68 11.60 6.10
CA GLY A 299 23.56 12.34 4.85
C GLY A 299 22.12 12.63 4.44
N GLU A 300 21.23 12.85 5.42
CA GLU A 300 19.84 13.26 5.20
C GLU A 300 19.75 14.48 4.26
N GLN A 301 18.78 14.44 3.35
CA GLN A 301 18.48 15.51 2.40
C GLN A 301 17.03 15.96 2.58
N ASP A 302 16.74 17.22 2.26
CA ASP A 302 15.42 17.85 2.47
C ASP A 302 14.27 17.11 1.76
N ASN A 303 14.56 16.37 0.68
CA ASN A 303 13.58 15.63 -0.08
C ASN A 303 13.37 14.19 0.40
N TYR A 304 14.06 13.78 1.47
CA TYR A 304 13.87 12.46 2.03
C TYR A 304 12.53 12.37 2.75
N HIS A 305 11.94 11.19 2.68
CA HIS A 305 10.80 10.84 3.52
C HIS A 305 10.95 9.43 4.06
N TYR A 306 10.27 9.20 5.17
CA TYR A 306 10.36 7.98 5.96
C TYR A 306 8.98 7.35 6.08
N THR A 307 8.94 6.03 6.11
CA THR A 307 7.73 5.30 6.53
C THR A 307 8.14 4.19 7.48
N LEU A 308 7.66 4.28 8.73
CA LEU A 308 7.79 3.22 9.71
C LEU A 308 6.66 2.23 9.51
N VAL A 309 6.98 0.95 9.41
CA VAL A 309 6.00 -0.13 9.28
C VAL A 309 6.20 -1.18 10.37
N THR A 310 5.15 -1.96 10.64
CA THR A 310 5.21 -3.11 11.54
C THR A 310 4.53 -4.35 10.96
N TYR A 311 5.01 -5.54 11.32
CA TYR A 311 4.46 -6.82 10.86
C TYR A 311 4.81 -7.97 11.81
N GLN A 312 4.18 -9.13 11.61
CA GLN A 312 4.50 -10.42 12.23
C GLN A 312 5.02 -11.39 11.16
N ASP A 313 5.61 -12.52 11.58
CA ASP A 313 6.16 -13.55 10.67
C ASP A 313 5.13 -14.06 9.62
N ASP A 314 3.85 -14.09 9.98
CA ASP A 314 2.74 -14.56 9.15
C ASP A 314 1.94 -13.44 8.47
N ASP A 315 2.27 -12.17 8.72
CA ASP A 315 1.64 -11.05 8.01
C ASP A 315 2.05 -11.08 6.53
N LEU A 316 1.05 -10.97 5.65
CA LEU A 316 1.26 -10.85 4.18
C LEU A 316 1.65 -9.42 3.78
N LEU A 317 1.18 -8.44 4.55
CA LEU A 317 1.35 -7.02 4.31
C LEU A 317 1.83 -6.37 5.59
N ALA A 318 2.80 -5.47 5.49
CA ALA A 318 3.17 -4.63 6.61
C ALA A 318 2.03 -3.63 6.93
N GLU A 319 1.92 -3.24 8.19
CA GLU A 319 1.01 -2.19 8.64
C GLU A 319 1.80 -0.87 8.75
N PRO A 320 1.35 0.21 8.09
CA PRO A 320 1.98 1.51 8.24
C PRO A 320 1.74 2.06 9.65
N VAL A 321 2.80 2.53 10.29
CA VAL A 321 2.73 3.20 11.59
C VAL A 321 2.64 4.71 11.38
N VAL A 322 3.56 5.26 10.58
CA VAL A 322 3.61 6.70 10.30
C VAL A 322 4.50 7.01 9.11
N THR A 323 4.21 8.13 8.44
CA THR A 323 5.08 8.77 7.44
C THR A 323 5.63 10.08 7.99
N ARG A 324 6.91 10.37 7.71
CA ARG A 324 7.59 11.62 8.09
C ARG A 324 8.36 12.19 6.90
N GLU A 325 8.43 13.50 6.81
CA GLU A 325 9.40 14.21 5.96
C GLU A 325 10.72 14.40 6.72
N ALA A 326 11.80 14.73 6.02
CA ALA A 326 13.08 15.07 6.64
C ALA A 326 13.01 16.24 7.63
N GLU A 327 12.11 17.21 7.39
CA GLU A 327 11.94 18.37 8.27
C GLU A 327 11.14 18.07 9.54
N ASP A 328 10.47 16.92 9.61
CA ASP A 328 9.70 16.51 10.78
C ASP A 328 10.62 16.07 11.93
N LEU A 329 10.03 15.89 13.11
CA LEU A 329 10.69 15.19 14.19
C LEU A 329 10.78 13.70 13.84
N GLN A 330 12.00 13.16 13.84
CA GLN A 330 12.32 11.79 13.43
C GLN A 330 12.03 10.78 14.55
N GLU A 331 10.76 10.76 14.97
CA GLU A 331 10.23 9.87 16.00
C GLU A 331 8.83 9.34 15.65
N ALA A 332 8.47 8.24 16.30
CA ALA A 332 7.16 7.63 16.17
C ALA A 332 6.76 6.91 17.47
N ARG A 333 5.45 6.84 17.73
CA ARG A 333 4.89 6.05 18.83
C ARG A 333 3.98 4.95 18.30
N TYR A 334 3.99 3.79 18.96
CA TYR A 334 3.16 2.64 18.62
C TYR A 334 2.68 1.91 19.87
N GLY A 335 1.52 1.26 19.81
CA GLY A 335 0.98 0.45 20.89
C GLY A 335 -0.25 1.07 21.56
N ALA A 336 -0.25 1.15 22.89
CA ALA A 336 -1.32 1.76 23.66
C ALA A 336 -1.04 3.24 23.96
N VAL A 337 -2.10 4.00 24.19
CA VAL A 337 -2.04 5.34 24.78
C VAL A 337 -3.28 5.58 25.63
N THR A 338 -3.08 6.09 26.84
CA THR A 338 -4.17 6.56 27.69
C THR A 338 -3.98 8.04 28.01
N VAL A 339 -4.94 8.86 27.59
CA VAL A 339 -4.92 10.31 27.79
C VAL A 339 -6.17 10.77 28.55
N ARG A 340 -6.00 11.69 29.49
CA ARG A 340 -7.10 12.31 30.22
C ARG A 340 -7.40 13.66 29.60
N LYS A 341 -8.62 13.86 29.10
CA LYS A 341 -9.06 15.13 28.52
C LYS A 341 -10.36 15.55 29.21
N GLY A 342 -10.24 16.55 30.09
CA GLY A 342 -11.33 16.97 30.97
C GLY A 342 -11.73 15.90 31.98
N GLY A 343 -13.02 15.57 32.04
CA GLY A 343 -13.56 14.54 32.93
C GLY A 343 -13.46 13.11 32.40
N PHE A 344 -12.87 12.89 31.21
CA PHE A 344 -12.86 11.60 30.52
C PHE A 344 -11.45 11.06 30.37
N ILE A 345 -11.35 9.73 30.38
CA ILE A 345 -10.14 8.97 30.03
C ILE A 345 -10.38 8.37 28.65
N TYR A 346 -9.51 8.71 27.72
CA TYR A 346 -9.48 8.16 26.38
C TYR A 346 -8.36 7.13 26.32
N THR A 347 -8.70 5.91 25.93
CA THR A 347 -7.72 4.85 25.72
C THR A 347 -7.81 4.44 24.26
N TYR A 348 -6.68 4.51 23.58
CA TYR A 348 -6.49 3.93 22.27
C TYR A 348 -5.46 2.82 22.38
N LYS A 349 -5.73 1.71 21.68
CA LYS A 349 -4.81 0.58 21.58
C LYS A 349 -4.75 0.17 20.12
N GLU A 350 -3.53 0.09 19.63
CA GLU A 350 -3.24 -0.50 18.32
C GLU A 350 -3.77 -1.94 18.26
N PRO A 351 -4.69 -2.27 17.32
CA PRO A 351 -5.39 -3.56 17.33
C PRO A 351 -4.45 -4.76 17.29
N LYS A 352 -3.30 -4.64 16.62
CA LYS A 352 -2.30 -5.69 16.49
C LYS A 352 -1.11 -5.54 17.44
N ALA A 353 -1.14 -4.64 18.42
CA ALA A 353 -0.06 -4.43 19.39
C ALA A 353 0.00 -5.53 20.45
N GLU A 354 0.31 -6.75 20.02
CA GLU A 354 0.45 -7.94 20.85
C GLU A 354 1.52 -8.89 20.30
N GLY A 355 2.03 -9.76 21.17
CA GLY A 355 3.03 -10.77 20.81
C GLY A 355 4.34 -10.16 20.32
N LYS A 356 5.08 -10.92 19.50
CA LYS A 356 6.28 -10.43 18.84
C LYS A 356 5.88 -9.62 17.62
N ARG A 357 6.49 -8.45 17.44
CA ARG A 357 6.35 -7.61 16.25
C ARG A 357 7.69 -7.17 15.73
N HIS A 358 7.78 -7.10 14.41
CA HIS A 358 8.89 -6.54 13.68
C HIS A 358 8.58 -5.09 13.32
N PHE A 359 9.59 -4.25 13.35
CA PHE A 359 9.54 -2.86 12.92
C PHE A 359 10.67 -2.61 11.95
N LYS A 360 10.35 -1.94 10.84
CA LYS A 360 11.29 -1.59 9.79
C LYS A 360 10.99 -0.16 9.33
N LEU A 361 12.05 0.63 9.19
CA LEU A 361 11.95 1.98 8.66
C LEU A 361 12.45 1.99 7.22
N TYR A 362 11.61 2.45 6.31
CA TYR A 362 12.02 2.75 4.94
C TYR A 362 12.38 4.23 4.84
N VAL A 363 13.49 4.53 4.16
CA VAL A 363 13.86 5.88 3.75
C VAL A 363 13.84 5.95 2.23
N PHE A 364 13.23 7.00 1.70
CA PHE A 364 13.06 7.23 0.27
C PHE A 364 13.74 8.54 -0.09
N GLY A 365 14.62 8.50 -1.10
CA GLY A 365 15.34 9.67 -1.59
C GLY A 365 14.87 10.13 -2.97
N ASP A 366 15.81 10.72 -3.72
CA ASP A 366 15.58 11.13 -5.10
C ASP A 366 15.05 9.98 -5.95
N ASN A 367 14.15 10.33 -6.87
CA ASN A 367 13.52 9.39 -7.80
C ASN A 367 12.85 8.18 -7.14
N GLY A 368 12.54 8.25 -5.84
CA GLY A 368 11.88 7.16 -5.10
C GLY A 368 12.80 5.97 -4.80
N TRP A 369 14.13 6.11 -4.90
CA TRP A 369 15.03 5.06 -4.42
C TRP A 369 14.89 4.87 -2.93
N VAL A 370 14.83 3.61 -2.51
CA VAL A 370 14.52 3.23 -1.14
C VAL A 370 15.64 2.39 -0.53
N THR A 371 15.92 2.57 0.75
CA THR A 371 16.66 1.60 1.59
C THR A 371 15.92 1.36 2.89
N ASP A 372 16.31 0.33 3.63
CA ASP A 372 15.68 0.00 4.91
C ASP A 372 16.66 -0.04 6.10
N SER A 373 16.08 0.18 7.28
CA SER A 373 16.76 -0.09 8.54
C SER A 373 16.91 -1.59 8.76
N ALA A 374 17.81 -1.96 9.67
CA ALA A 374 17.72 -3.26 10.31
C ALA A 374 16.32 -3.49 10.92
N VAL A 375 15.88 -4.73 10.95
CA VAL A 375 14.60 -5.11 11.56
C VAL A 375 14.74 -5.09 13.07
N LEU A 376 13.89 -4.31 13.74
CA LEU A 376 13.76 -4.34 15.20
C LEU A 376 12.60 -5.25 15.58
N THR A 377 12.87 -6.30 16.35
CA THR A 377 11.84 -7.21 16.87
C THR A 377 11.60 -6.91 18.36
N VAL A 378 10.35 -6.59 18.70
CA VAL A 378 9.90 -6.25 20.07
C VAL A 378 8.85 -7.27 20.51
N ASP A 379 8.98 -7.84 21.71
CA ASP A 379 7.87 -8.54 22.37
C ASP A 379 6.98 -7.52 23.07
N MET A 380 5.78 -7.30 22.54
CA MET A 380 4.81 -6.33 23.07
C MET A 380 4.34 -6.68 24.49
N ASN A 381 4.59 -7.89 24.98
CA ASN A 381 4.30 -8.25 26.37
C ASN A 381 5.45 -7.90 27.32
N ASN A 382 6.66 -7.72 26.79
CA ASN A 382 7.87 -7.44 27.53
C ASN A 382 8.88 -6.63 26.68
N PRO A 383 8.64 -5.33 26.46
CA PRO A 383 9.41 -4.50 25.53
C PRO A 383 10.77 -4.02 26.09
N ASN A 384 11.24 -4.62 27.19
CA ASN A 384 12.50 -4.23 27.84
C ASN A 384 13.75 -4.68 27.08
N GLU A 385 13.59 -5.57 26.11
CA GLU A 385 14.63 -6.08 25.24
C GLU A 385 14.14 -6.07 23.79
N VAL A 386 15.02 -5.68 22.87
CA VAL A 386 14.75 -5.69 21.42
C VAL A 386 15.84 -6.45 20.72
N SER A 387 15.49 -7.33 19.78
CA SER A 387 16.46 -7.97 18.90
C SER A 387 16.57 -7.23 17.56
N VAL A 388 17.81 -6.98 17.11
CA VAL A 388 18.12 -6.38 15.82
C VAL A 388 18.53 -7.48 14.84
N ASN A 389 17.80 -7.61 13.73
CA ASN A 389 17.95 -8.69 12.73
C ASN A 389 18.01 -10.08 13.38
N ASP A 390 17.26 -10.29 14.46
CA ASP A 390 17.23 -11.51 15.27
C ASP A 390 18.57 -11.96 15.88
N GLU A 391 19.59 -11.09 15.90
CA GLU A 391 20.93 -11.42 16.39
C GLU A 391 21.30 -10.66 17.67
N LYS A 392 21.10 -9.33 17.68
CA LYS A 392 21.62 -8.47 18.76
C LYS A 392 20.50 -8.02 19.68
N VAL A 393 20.55 -8.44 20.95
CA VAL A 393 19.62 -7.96 21.99
C VAL A 393 20.13 -6.65 22.59
N ILE A 394 19.29 -5.62 22.57
CA ILE A 394 19.58 -4.29 23.14
C ILE A 394 18.58 -4.04 24.27
N PRO A 395 19.04 -3.72 25.50
CA PRO A 395 18.16 -3.32 26.58
C PRO A 395 17.57 -1.94 26.29
N VAL A 396 16.31 -1.74 26.68
CA VAL A 396 15.57 -0.51 26.41
C VAL A 396 15.22 0.20 27.71
N GLU A 397 15.32 1.52 27.72
CA GLU A 397 14.96 2.33 28.87
C GLU A 397 13.44 2.31 29.10
N HIS A 398 13.03 1.90 30.30
CA HIS A 398 11.68 2.12 30.77
C HIS A 398 11.55 3.55 31.25
N VAL A 399 10.62 4.30 30.66
CA VAL A 399 10.26 5.63 31.12
C VAL A 399 8.92 5.50 31.83
N GLU A 400 8.83 6.02 33.06
CA GLU A 400 7.55 6.10 33.76
C GLU A 400 6.56 6.82 32.84
N GLY A 401 5.45 6.16 32.51
CA GLY A 401 4.42 6.76 31.67
C GLY A 401 4.01 8.09 32.26
N GLU A 402 4.01 9.14 31.43
CA GLU A 402 3.47 10.42 31.87
C GLU A 402 2.06 10.17 32.39
N SER A 403 1.88 10.35 33.71
CA SER A 403 0.56 10.28 34.33
C SER A 403 -0.34 11.20 33.53
N ALA A 404 -1.42 10.66 32.96
CA ALA A 404 -2.30 11.33 32.01
C ALA A 404 -2.31 12.84 32.23
N VAL A 405 -1.54 13.56 31.40
CA VAL A 405 -1.18 14.95 31.66
C VAL A 405 -2.48 15.74 31.74
N ASP A 406 -2.81 16.29 32.91
CA ASP A 406 -3.93 17.23 33.01
C ASP A 406 -3.56 18.43 32.11
N PRO A 407 -4.25 18.67 30.98
CA PRO A 407 -3.92 19.83 30.17
C PRO A 407 -4.11 21.07 31.04
N VAL A 408 -3.11 21.95 31.05
CA VAL A 408 -3.20 23.26 31.70
C VAL A 408 -4.29 24.04 30.95
N PHE A 409 -5.52 23.98 31.46
CA PHE A 409 -6.56 24.86 30.99
C PHE A 409 -6.18 26.28 31.39
N GLY A 410 -5.67 27.04 30.43
CA GLY A 410 -6.02 28.45 30.36
C GLY A 410 -7.52 28.53 30.12
N ILE A 411 -8.34 28.33 31.16
CA ILE A 411 -9.71 28.82 31.15
C ILE A 411 -9.53 30.33 30.93
N PRO A 412 -9.94 30.93 29.78
CA PRO A 412 -10.07 32.36 29.76
C PRO A 412 -11.05 32.65 30.88
N ILE A 413 -10.57 33.28 31.95
CA ILE A 413 -11.46 33.83 32.96
C ILE A 413 -12.26 34.86 32.19
N LEU A 414 -13.45 34.46 31.73
CA LEU A 414 -14.44 35.38 31.21
C LEU A 414 -14.78 36.25 32.41
N ASN A 415 -14.16 37.43 32.45
CA ASN A 415 -14.45 38.43 33.43
C ASN A 415 -15.82 39.00 33.08
N PHE A 416 -16.89 38.36 33.57
CA PHE A 416 -18.26 38.78 33.36
C PHE A 416 -18.57 40.17 33.92
N SER A 417 -17.63 40.81 34.65
CA SER A 417 -17.75 42.22 35.02
C SER A 417 -17.51 43.20 33.87
N GLU A 418 -16.92 42.77 32.74
CA GLU A 418 -16.79 43.59 31.52
C GLU A 418 -17.97 43.42 30.54
N PHE A 419 -18.79 42.39 30.69
CA PHE A 419 -20.07 42.28 29.98
C PHE A 419 -21.14 43.10 30.71
N GLY A 420 -21.04 44.41 30.58
CA GLY A 420 -22.08 45.34 30.98
C GLY A 420 -23.39 45.00 30.28
N VAL A 421 -24.43 44.69 31.06
CA VAL A 421 -25.82 44.58 30.60
C VAL A 421 -26.26 45.99 30.20
N GLY A 422 -25.98 46.40 28.97
CA GLY A 422 -26.27 47.76 28.54
C GLY A 422 -26.37 47.98 27.04
N ASP A 423 -25.71 47.18 26.20
CA ASP A 423 -25.51 47.64 24.81
C ASP A 423 -25.44 46.52 23.76
N VAL A 424 -26.40 45.60 23.79
CA VAL A 424 -26.57 44.58 22.73
C VAL A 424 -27.75 44.92 21.80
N GLY A 425 -28.65 45.82 22.23
CA GLY A 425 -29.82 46.23 21.43
C GLY A 425 -29.46 47.08 20.20
N ASP A 426 -28.51 48.01 20.34
CA ASP A 426 -28.18 48.95 19.27
C ASP A 426 -27.26 48.38 18.19
N LEU A 427 -26.53 47.29 18.47
CA LEU A 427 -25.58 46.71 17.51
C LEU A 427 -26.25 45.86 16.41
N LEU A 428 -27.50 45.43 16.60
CA LEU A 428 -28.18 44.50 15.68
C LEU A 428 -29.46 45.06 15.04
N GLY A 429 -29.96 46.22 15.45
CA GLY A 429 -31.11 46.86 14.80
C GLY A 429 -32.36 45.99 14.79
N LEU A 430 -32.64 45.32 15.91
CA LEU A 430 -33.78 44.41 16.06
C LEU A 430 -34.71 44.95 17.15
N GLU A 431 -35.56 45.91 16.78
CA GLU A 431 -36.73 46.28 17.58
C GLU A 431 -37.81 45.21 17.38
N ASP A 432 -38.38 44.72 18.49
CA ASP A 432 -39.43 43.69 18.62
C ASP A 432 -39.01 42.21 18.58
N MET A 433 -38.44 41.70 19.69
CA MET A 433 -38.32 40.26 19.94
C MET A 433 -38.86 39.85 21.32
N ASN A 434 -40.18 39.94 21.53
CA ASN A 434 -40.92 39.40 22.69
C ASN A 434 -40.78 37.86 22.88
N TRP A 435 -40.06 37.17 22.00
CA TRP A 435 -39.82 35.72 22.12
C TRP A 435 -38.53 35.38 22.88
N LEU A 436 -37.58 36.32 23.01
CA LEU A 436 -36.35 36.12 23.78
C LEU A 436 -36.63 36.11 25.29
N ASP A 437 -37.53 36.99 25.77
CA ASP A 437 -37.98 36.99 27.16
C ASP A 437 -38.69 35.67 27.53
N SER A 438 -39.43 35.08 26.59
CA SER A 438 -40.06 33.76 26.77
C SER A 438 -39.04 32.61 26.89
N ILE A 439 -37.91 32.71 26.18
CA ILE A 439 -36.82 31.71 26.28
C ILE A 439 -36.04 31.89 27.58
N LEU A 440 -35.79 33.13 28.00
CA LEU A 440 -35.07 33.42 29.25
C LEU A 440 -35.93 33.05 30.47
N ASP A 441 -37.24 33.32 30.46
CA ASP A 441 -38.16 32.85 31.50
C ASP A 441 -38.27 31.31 31.51
N GLY A 442 -38.23 30.67 30.34
CA GLY A 442 -38.19 29.22 30.24
C GLY A 442 -36.91 28.60 30.83
N LEU A 443 -35.76 29.25 30.60
CA LEU A 443 -34.47 28.81 31.15
C LEU A 443 -34.35 29.05 32.66
N SER A 444 -34.89 30.16 33.16
CA SER A 444 -34.98 30.44 34.60
C SER A 444 -35.81 29.35 35.32
N GLN A 445 -36.95 28.95 34.76
CA GLN A 445 -37.79 27.90 35.36
C GLN A 445 -37.11 26.52 35.35
N ILE A 446 -36.28 26.23 34.34
CA ILE A 446 -35.49 25.00 34.28
C ILE A 446 -34.39 25.02 35.36
N ILE A 447 -33.70 26.14 35.53
CA ILE A 447 -32.64 26.28 36.54
C ILE A 447 -33.21 26.17 37.96
N ASP A 448 -34.34 26.81 38.23
CA ASP A 448 -35.03 26.73 39.53
C ASP A 448 -35.56 25.31 39.80
N GLY A 449 -36.07 24.62 38.76
CA GLY A 449 -36.49 23.23 38.86
C GLY A 449 -35.33 22.26 39.14
N VAL A 450 -34.16 22.50 38.55
CA VAL A 450 -32.95 21.70 38.81
C VAL A 450 -32.41 21.96 40.23
N ALA A 451 -32.45 23.20 40.70
CA ALA A 451 -32.06 23.54 42.07
C ALA A 451 -32.99 22.91 43.13
N GLU A 452 -34.30 22.89 42.88
CA GLU A 452 -35.28 22.22 43.78
C GLU A 452 -35.10 20.69 43.79
N LEU A 453 -34.79 20.09 42.63
CA LEU A 453 -34.52 18.65 42.52
C LEU A 453 -33.25 18.25 43.27
N LEU A 454 -32.18 19.05 43.16
CA LEU A 454 -30.93 18.84 43.88
C LEU A 454 -31.08 19.07 45.39
N GLY A 455 -31.94 20.01 45.81
CA GLY A 455 -32.27 20.22 47.22
C GLY A 455 -32.99 19.03 47.87
N LYS A 456 -33.86 18.33 47.12
CA LYS A 456 -34.59 17.12 47.59
C LYS A 456 -33.73 15.85 47.57
N LEU A 457 -32.69 15.80 46.75
CA LEU A 457 -31.74 14.68 46.72
C LEU A 457 -30.68 14.75 47.83
N LEU A 458 -30.53 15.90 48.47
CA LEU A 458 -29.54 16.17 49.52
C LEU A 458 -30.15 16.29 50.92
N SER A 459 -31.46 16.03 51.07
CA SER A 459 -32.20 15.93 52.34
C SER A 459 -32.76 14.52 52.51
#